data_AF-A0A2D8FT84-F1
#
_entry.id   AF-A0A2D8FT84-F1
#
_cell.length_a   1.000
_cell.length_b   1.000
_cell.length_c   1.000
_cell.angle_alpha   90.00
_cell.angle_beta   90.00
_cell.angle_gamma   90.00
#
_symmetry.space_group_name_H-M   'P 1'
#
loop_
_entity.id
_entity.type
_entity.pdbx_description
1 polymer ?
#
loop_
_entity_poly.entity_id
_entity_poly.type
_entity_poly.pdbx_seq_one_letter_code
_entity_poly.pdbx_strand_id
1 'polypeptide(L)'
;MYIITLEDHPDGVFSVFDEAEDRVIPIWTEGDDAERYLMMMEDDEDYPPMQVVEMEDHVIIGACQDRGQKFSIITPDDFLIPPDDPEE
;
A
#
# COMPACT_ATOMS: atom_id res chain seq x y z
N MET A 1 10.54 0.44 6.33
CA MET A 1 9.63 0.63 5.17
C MET A 1 8.21 0.61 5.70
N TYR A 2 7.28 1.16 4.94
CA TYR A 2 5.90 1.36 5.39
C TYR A 2 4.94 0.76 4.38
N ILE A 3 3.87 0.14 4.86
CA ILE A 3 2.75 -0.33 4.05
C ILE A 3 1.43 0.00 4.71
N ILE A 4 0.37 -0.04 3.91
CA ILE A 4 -1.00 0.07 4.38
C ILE A 4 -1.59 -1.33 4.50
N THR A 5 -2.22 -1.58 5.64
CA THR A 5 -2.95 -2.82 5.93
C THR A 5 -4.35 -2.49 6.39
N LEU A 6 -5.26 -3.46 6.32
CA LEU A 6 -6.54 -3.36 7.01
C LEU A 6 -6.31 -3.23 8.53
N GLU A 7 -7.09 -2.36 9.17
CA GLU A 7 -7.07 -2.21 10.62
C GLU A 7 -7.33 -3.58 11.29
N ASP A 8 -6.56 -3.89 12.34
CA ASP A 8 -6.57 -5.18 13.05
C ASP A 8 -6.26 -6.44 12.21
N HIS A 9 -5.89 -6.29 10.93
CA HIS A 9 -5.63 -7.39 10.00
C HIS A 9 -4.29 -7.18 9.25
N PRO A 10 -3.14 -7.41 9.92
CA PRO A 10 -1.82 -7.18 9.33
C PRO A 10 -1.48 -8.11 8.14
N ASP A 11 -2.18 -9.24 8.02
CA ASP A 11 -2.05 -10.15 6.87
C ASP A 11 -2.76 -9.61 5.61
N GLY A 12 -3.70 -8.67 5.79
CA GLY A 12 -4.48 -8.02 4.73
C GLY A 12 -3.77 -6.76 4.25
N VAL A 13 -2.80 -6.93 3.36
CA VAL A 13 -2.04 -5.81 2.77
C VAL A 13 -2.87 -5.14 1.67
N PHE A 14 -2.88 -3.80 1.69
CA PHE A 14 -3.49 -2.99 0.64
C PHE A 14 -2.71 -3.11 -0.68
N SER A 15 -3.42 -3.18 -1.80
CA SER A 15 -2.84 -3.26 -3.13
C SER A 15 -3.69 -2.49 -4.13
N VAL A 16 -3.04 -1.87 -5.11
CA VAL A 16 -3.70 -1.20 -6.24
C VAL A 16 -3.52 -2.02 -7.52
N PHE A 17 -4.36 -1.77 -8.51
CA PHE A 17 -4.14 -2.28 -9.86
C PHE A 17 -3.21 -1.34 -10.64
N ASP A 18 -2.27 -1.91 -11.40
CA ASP A 18 -1.50 -1.15 -12.39
C ASP A 18 -2.23 -1.07 -13.74
N GLU A 19 -1.63 -0.39 -14.73
CA GLU A 19 -2.20 -0.25 -16.08
C GLU A 19 -2.40 -1.60 -16.80
N ALA A 20 -1.82 -2.69 -16.31
CA ALA A 20 -1.96 -4.05 -16.82
C ALA A 20 -2.94 -4.91 -16.01
N GLU A 21 -3.73 -4.30 -15.13
CA GLU A 21 -4.67 -4.98 -14.21
C GLU A 21 -3.97 -5.96 -13.24
N ASP A 22 -2.68 -5.77 -13.00
CA ASP A 22 -1.94 -6.56 -12.04
C ASP A 22 -2.01 -5.90 -10.65
N ARG A 23 -2.21 -6.73 -9.61
CA ARG A 23 -2.16 -6.25 -8.22
C ARG A 23 -0.74 -5.94 -7.79
N VAL A 24 -0.51 -4.70 -7.41
CA VAL A 24 0.77 -4.19 -6.93
C VAL A 24 0.62 -3.62 -5.52
N ILE A 25 1.47 -4.07 -4.61
CA ILE A 25 1.56 -3.56 -3.24
C ILE A 25 2.48 -2.33 -3.23
N PRO A 26 1.99 -1.13 -2.90
CA PRO A 26 2.87 0.02 -2.72
C PRO A 26 3.60 -0.10 -1.37
N ILE A 27 4.92 0.13 -1.36
CA ILE A 27 5.78 0.10 -0.18
C ILE A 27 6.53 1.41 -0.11
N TRP A 28 6.27 2.22 0.91
CA TRP A 28 6.87 3.54 1.06
C TRP A 28 8.19 3.48 1.82
N THR A 29 9.14 4.31 1.39
CA THR A 29 10.39 4.51 2.13
C THR A 29 10.22 5.47 3.31
N GLU A 30 9.29 6.43 3.21
CA GLU A 30 8.98 7.41 4.25
C GLU A 30 7.57 7.22 4.80
N GLY A 31 7.42 7.28 6.13
CA GLY A 31 6.15 7.03 6.81
C GLY A 31 5.12 8.13 6.55
N ASP A 32 5.56 9.39 6.56
CA ASP A 32 4.71 10.56 6.33
C ASP A 32 4.00 10.50 4.96
N ASP A 33 4.66 9.98 3.93
CA ASP A 33 4.06 9.78 2.60
C ASP A 33 2.96 8.70 2.63
N ALA A 34 3.19 7.61 3.36
CA ALA A 34 2.20 6.55 3.54
C ALA A 34 0.99 7.05 4.34
N GLU A 35 1.20 7.80 5.42
CA GLU A 35 0.13 8.41 6.22
C GLU A 35 -0.68 9.42 5.38
N ARG A 36 0.00 10.24 4.58
CA ARG A 36 -0.66 11.18 3.67
C ARG A 36 -1.52 10.46 2.64
N TYR A 37 -1.03 9.36 2.07
CA TYR A 37 -1.78 8.55 1.12
C TYR A 37 -3.00 7.89 1.79
N LEU A 38 -2.84 7.35 3.00
CA LEU A 38 -3.94 6.80 3.80
C LEU A 38 -5.03 7.83 4.05
N MET A 39 -4.68 9.05 4.47
CA MET A 39 -5.65 10.13 4.68
C MET A 39 -6.46 10.47 3.43
N MET A 40 -5.88 10.35 2.22
CA MET A 40 -6.62 10.58 0.98
C MET A 40 -7.63 9.47 0.69
N MET A 41 -7.36 8.22 1.10
CA MET A 41 -8.29 7.10 0.95
C MET A 41 -9.39 7.12 2.00
N GLU A 42 -9.09 7.54 3.23
CA GLU A 42 -10.07 7.63 4.33
C GLU A 42 -11.19 8.66 4.07
N ASP A 43 -10.96 9.61 3.15
CA ASP A 43 -11.99 10.56 2.71
C ASP A 43 -13.11 9.88 1.89
N ASP A 44 -12.89 8.65 1.43
CA ASP A 44 -13.82 7.86 0.64
C ASP A 44 -14.44 6.73 1.50
N GLU A 45 -15.78 6.72 1.58
CA GLU A 45 -16.56 5.78 2.41
C GLU A 45 -16.45 4.32 1.94
N ASP A 46 -15.98 4.08 0.71
CA ASP A 46 -15.82 2.74 0.14
C ASP A 46 -14.56 2.02 0.65
N TYR A 47 -13.61 2.75 1.24
CA TYR A 47 -12.42 2.14 1.83
C TYR A 47 -12.69 1.64 3.26
N PRO A 48 -12.33 0.38 3.59
CA PRO A 48 -12.41 -0.11 4.96
C PRO A 48 -11.39 0.61 5.87
N PRO A 49 -11.56 0.55 7.19
CA PRO A 49 -10.55 1.04 8.14
C PRO A 49 -9.18 0.42 7.86
N MET A 50 -8.17 1.26 7.73
CA MET A 50 -6.81 0.89 7.36
C MET A 50 -5.80 1.58 8.28
N GLN A 51 -4.56 1.08 8.29
CA GLN A 51 -3.48 1.64 9.08
C GLN A 51 -2.14 1.49 8.37
N VAL A 52 -1.24 2.43 8.65
CA VAL A 52 0.16 2.35 8.24
C VAL A 52 0.93 1.47 9.23
N VAL A 53 1.66 0.48 8.71
CA VAL A 53 2.51 -0.42 9.49
C VAL A 53 3.95 -0.26 9.05
N GLU A 54 4.84 -0.02 10.02
CA GLU A 54 6.28 -0.03 9.81
C GLU A 54 6.82 -1.46 9.87
N MET A 55 7.57 -1.85 8.84
CA MET A 55 8.23 -3.15 8.75
C MET A 55 9.67 -3.01 8.25
N GLU A 56 10.51 -3.97 8.63
CA GLU A 56 11.86 -4.09 8.10
C GLU A 56 11.83 -4.44 6.60
N ASP A 57 12.76 -3.86 5.85
CA ASP A 57 12.85 -3.97 4.39
C ASP A 57 12.87 -5.42 3.88
N HIS A 58 13.73 -6.24 4.46
CA HIS A 58 13.92 -7.63 4.08
C HIS A 58 12.72 -8.51 4.44
N VAL A 59 11.97 -8.15 5.49
CA VAL A 59 10.77 -8.89 5.90
C VAL A 59 9.68 -8.70 4.84
N ILE A 60 9.42 -7.45 4.46
CA ILE A 60 8.33 -7.17 3.52
C ILE A 60 8.67 -7.57 2.09
N ILE A 61 9.88 -7.27 1.63
CA ILE A 61 10.32 -7.65 0.29
C ILE A 61 10.37 -9.18 0.18
N GLY A 62 10.90 -9.86 1.21
CA GLY A 62 10.93 -11.31 1.27
C GLY A 62 9.54 -11.92 1.20
N ALA A 63 8.59 -11.41 2.00
CA ALA A 63 7.21 -11.89 1.99
C ALA A 63 6.53 -11.72 0.63
N CYS A 64 6.71 -10.59 -0.05
CA CYS A 64 6.16 -10.36 -1.38
C CYS A 64 6.76 -11.32 -2.43
N GLN A 65 8.08 -11.49 -2.40
CA GLN A 65 8.80 -12.40 -3.30
C GLN A 65 8.39 -13.86 -3.10
N ASP A 66 8.32 -14.33 -1.86
CA ASP A 66 7.94 -15.70 -1.51
C ASP A 66 6.50 -16.03 -1.95
N ARG A 67 5.60 -15.04 -1.91
CA ARG A 67 4.20 -15.17 -2.33
C ARG A 67 3.98 -14.88 -3.81
N GLY A 68 5.01 -14.44 -4.55
CA GLY A 68 4.90 -14.03 -5.95
C GLY A 68 4.01 -12.79 -6.15
N GLN A 69 3.87 -11.95 -5.13
CA GLN A 69 3.10 -10.70 -5.19
C GLN A 69 3.97 -9.60 -5.78
N LYS A 70 3.42 -8.81 -6.71
CA LYS A 70 4.11 -7.63 -7.23
C LYS A 70 4.06 -6.52 -6.19
N PHE A 71 5.13 -5.74 -6.13
CA PHE A 71 5.23 -4.58 -5.26
C PHE A 71 5.98 -3.47 -5.98
N SER A 72 5.74 -2.24 -5.56
CA SER A 72 6.49 -1.06 -6.01
C SER A 72 7.04 -0.32 -4.80
N ILE A 73 8.31 0.08 -4.87
CA ILE A 73 8.92 0.92 -3.84
C ILE A 73 8.63 2.38 -4.19
N ILE A 74 7.95 3.07 -3.29
CA ILE A 74 7.55 4.48 -3.43
C ILE A 74 8.54 5.32 -2.62
N THR A 75 9.22 6.21 -3.32
CA THR A 75 10.17 7.18 -2.77
C THR A 75 9.51 8.56 -2.64
N PRO A 76 10.11 9.51 -1.91
CA PRO A 76 9.54 10.86 -1.76
C PRO A 76 9.46 11.67 -3.06
N ASP A 77 10.23 11.25 -4.07
CA ASP A 77 10.21 11.85 -5.40
C ASP A 77 9.09 11.26 -6.29
N ASP A 78 8.44 10.17 -5.86
CA ASP A 78 7.36 9.51 -6.60
C ASP A 78 6.01 10.16 -6.29
N PHE A 79 5.21 10.41 -7.33
CA PHE A 79 3.87 10.96 -7.19
C PHE A 79 2.83 9.85 -7.36
N LEU A 80 2.24 9.43 -6.24
CA LEU A 80 1.20 8.40 -6.19
C LEU A 80 -0.14 9.03 -5.82
N ILE A 81 -1.18 8.77 -6.62
CA ILE A 81 -2.56 9.20 -6.35
C ILE A 81 -3.41 7.94 -6.14
N PRO A 82 -4.28 7.90 -5.13
CA PRO A 82 -5.25 6.82 -4.99
C PRO A 82 -6.16 6.70 -6.21
N PRO A 83 -6.57 5.48 -6.60
CA PRO A 83 -7.60 5.31 -7.63
C PRO A 83 -8.95 5.87 -7.13
N ASP A 84 -9.74 6.42 -8.07
CA ASP A 84 -11.07 6.99 -7.79
C ASP A 84 -12.12 5.92 -7.41
N ASP A 85 -11.86 4.65 -7.72
CA ASP A 85 -12.73 3.53 -7.36
C ASP A 85 -11.84 2.33 -6.94
N PRO A 86 -11.99 1.76 -5.73
CA PRO A 86 -11.26 0.58 -5.31
C PRO A 86 -11.68 -0.71 -6.07
N GLU A 87 -12.80 -0.69 -6.81
CA GLU A 87 -13.35 -1.83 -7.56
C GLU A 87 -13.15 -1.79 -9.09
N GLU A 88 -12.66 -0.69 -9.68
CA GLU A 88 -12.42 -0.56 -11.15
C GLU A 88 -10.94 -0.70 -11.58
#